data_AF-A0A3N5IKU9-F1
#
_entry.id   AF-A0A3N5IKU9-F1
#
_cell.length_a   1.000
_cell.length_b   1.000
_cell.length_c   1.000
_cell.angle_alpha   90.00
_cell.angle_beta   90.00
_cell.angle_gamma   90.00
#
_symmetry.space_group_name_H-M   'P 1'
#
loop_
_entity.id
_entity.type
_entity.pdbx_description
1 polymer ?
#
loop_
_entity_poly.entity_id
_entity_poly.type
_entity_poly.pdbx_seq_one_letter_code
_entity_poly.pdbx_strand_id
1 'polypeptide(L)'
;MIASLHPCIRKDINILCAGRSLTDREKKRLGKARAVILPQGVTAEVYRDCRRLVPRVFPNYDLRFGLEGKVGDALLFEYFQVPHPRTLAFGDRKSFHTAFPDPALPPALLSGYPLVLKGNEGGEGSLVFRIESARDLEDHLDRLGGSSVRDQGFVLQEFIDHGGRDLRVVILYDQLFAYWRVQPDPSRSGPTKGREARWITREIQG
;
A
#
# COMPACT_ATOMS: atom_id res chain seq x y z
N MET A 1 23.81 7.13 20.14
CA MET A 1 24.05 7.32 18.70
C MET A 1 22.91 6.69 17.90
N ILE A 2 22.20 7.49 17.10
CA ILE A 2 21.16 7.07 16.16
C ILE A 2 21.71 7.29 14.76
N ALA A 3 21.53 6.31 13.88
CA ALA A 3 21.80 6.46 12.47
C ALA A 3 20.52 6.78 11.70
N SER A 4 20.63 7.58 10.65
CA SER A 4 19.55 7.88 9.73
C SER A 4 20.01 7.66 8.30
N LEU A 5 19.26 6.83 7.58
CA LEU A 5 19.35 6.69 6.13
C LEU A 5 18.33 7.57 5.40
N HIS A 6 17.49 8.28 6.16
CA HIS A 6 16.44 9.11 5.61
C HIS A 6 17.02 10.45 5.14
N PRO A 7 16.76 10.90 3.89
CA PRO A 7 17.38 12.09 3.32
C PRO A 7 17.04 13.38 4.10
N CYS A 8 15.84 13.45 4.65
CA CYS A 8 15.35 14.63 5.37
C CYS A 8 15.57 14.60 6.90
N ILE A 9 16.12 13.52 7.48
CA ILE A 9 16.26 13.39 8.94
C ILE A 9 17.73 13.30 9.30
N ARG A 10 18.28 14.35 9.91
CA ARG A 10 19.66 14.39 10.41
C ARG A 10 19.75 13.78 11.82
N LYS A 11 20.78 12.96 12.05
CA LYS A 11 21.11 12.30 13.33
C LYS A 11 22.63 12.20 13.47
N ASP A 12 23.12 11.46 14.46
CA ASP A 12 24.55 11.33 14.75
C ASP A 12 25.34 10.71 13.59
N ILE A 13 24.72 9.77 12.87
CA ILE A 13 25.24 9.19 11.63
C ILE A 13 24.19 9.40 10.54
N ASN A 14 24.59 10.00 9.43
CA ASN A 14 23.78 10.08 8.22
C ASN A 14 24.44 9.32 7.07
N ILE A 15 23.68 8.43 6.42
CA ILE A 15 24.13 7.62 5.28
C ILE A 15 23.09 7.72 4.16
N LEU A 16 23.45 8.29 3.01
CA LEU A 16 22.54 8.35 1.86
C LEU A 16 22.80 7.17 0.93
N CYS A 17 21.87 6.20 0.92
CA CYS A 17 21.98 5.03 0.05
C CYS A 17 21.46 5.31 -1.37
N ALA A 18 20.38 6.07 -1.52
CA ALA A 18 19.79 6.37 -2.84
C ALA A 18 19.59 5.11 -3.72
N GLY A 19 19.09 4.01 -3.12
CA GLY A 19 18.84 2.74 -3.81
C GLY A 19 20.03 1.75 -3.87
N ARG A 20 21.24 2.18 -3.53
CA ARG A 20 22.43 1.30 -3.51
C ARG A 20 22.52 0.47 -2.22
N SER A 21 23.26 -0.63 -2.27
CA SER A 21 23.64 -1.43 -1.09
C SER A 21 24.58 -0.68 -0.15
N LEU A 22 24.56 -1.05 1.13
CA LEU A 22 25.49 -0.51 2.12
C LEU A 22 26.92 -1.02 1.86
N THR A 23 27.90 -0.13 1.90
CA THR A 23 29.31 -0.50 1.87
C THR A 23 29.74 -1.09 3.22
N ASP A 24 30.83 -1.86 3.26
CA ASP A 24 31.34 -2.43 4.52
C ASP A 24 31.71 -1.36 5.55
N ARG A 25 32.23 -0.21 5.08
CA ARG A 25 32.53 0.93 5.95
C ARG A 25 31.25 1.47 6.59
N GLU A 26 30.16 1.54 5.85
CA GLU A 26 28.86 1.98 6.35
C GLU A 26 28.25 0.96 7.29
N LYS A 27 28.32 -0.34 6.97
CA LYS A 27 27.88 -1.42 7.87
C LYS A 27 28.61 -1.36 9.21
N LYS A 28 29.93 -1.19 9.21
CA LYS A 28 30.75 -1.00 10.44
C LYS A 28 30.34 0.24 11.25
N ARG A 29 29.97 1.34 10.58
CA ARG A 29 29.47 2.55 11.25
C ARG A 29 28.08 2.33 11.83
N LEU A 30 27.19 1.68 11.09
CA LEU A 30 25.83 1.35 11.52
C LEU A 30 25.82 0.43 12.73
N GLY A 31 26.73 -0.55 12.81
CA GLY A 31 26.84 -1.44 13.97
C GLY A 31 27.14 -0.74 15.30
N LYS A 32 27.54 0.54 15.29
CA LYS A 32 27.72 1.36 16.51
C LYS A 32 26.46 2.11 16.92
N ALA A 33 25.44 2.15 16.08
CA ALA A 33 24.20 2.86 16.35
C ALA A 33 23.28 2.01 17.25
N ARG A 34 22.60 2.68 18.18
CA ARG A 34 21.56 2.05 19.02
C ARG A 34 20.23 1.89 18.29
N ALA A 35 20.03 2.64 17.20
CA ALA A 35 18.83 2.63 16.38
C ALA A 35 19.11 3.19 14.98
N VAL A 36 18.31 2.76 13.99
CA VAL A 36 18.37 3.22 12.60
C VAL A 36 17.00 3.75 12.15
N ILE A 37 16.98 4.92 11.51
CA ILE A 37 15.81 5.48 10.82
C ILE A 37 15.98 5.26 9.31
N LEU A 38 14.98 4.67 8.65
CA LEU A 38 15.01 4.33 7.23
C LEU A 38 14.04 5.20 6.41
N PRO A 39 14.35 5.48 5.12
CA PRO A 39 13.42 6.11 4.20
C PRO A 39 12.30 5.14 3.76
N GLN A 40 11.20 5.69 3.24
CA GLN A 40 10.13 4.91 2.63
C GLN A 40 10.60 4.11 1.40
N GLY A 41 11.54 4.65 0.63
CA GLY A 41 12.12 3.98 -0.54
C GLY A 41 13.32 3.06 -0.23
N VAL A 42 13.45 2.55 1.00
CA VAL A 42 14.54 1.62 1.34
C VAL A 42 14.35 0.28 0.63
N THR A 43 15.45 -0.31 0.13
CA THR A 43 15.42 -1.64 -0.51
C THR A 43 15.35 -2.75 0.53
N ALA A 44 14.83 -3.92 0.13
CA ALA A 44 14.76 -5.10 0.99
C ALA A 44 16.14 -5.54 1.51
N GLU A 45 17.17 -5.43 0.67
CA GLU A 45 18.55 -5.74 1.03
C GLU A 45 19.06 -4.83 2.14
N VAL A 46 18.95 -3.51 1.95
CA VAL A 46 19.42 -2.51 2.94
C VAL A 46 18.63 -2.65 4.25
N TYR A 47 17.32 -2.89 4.18
CA TYR A 47 16.52 -3.16 5.36
C TYR A 47 17.04 -4.35 6.17
N ARG A 48 17.27 -5.49 5.50
CA ARG A 48 17.77 -6.72 6.14
C ARG A 48 19.15 -6.51 6.76
N ASP A 49 20.04 -5.80 6.06
CA ASP A 49 21.35 -5.44 6.61
C ASP A 49 21.24 -4.58 7.87
N CYS A 50 20.38 -3.55 7.85
CA CYS A 50 20.12 -2.75 9.04
C CYS A 50 19.56 -3.58 10.19
N ARG A 51 18.60 -4.49 9.93
CA ARG A 51 18.01 -5.37 10.95
C ARG A 51 19.00 -6.34 11.59
N ARG A 52 19.95 -6.86 10.80
CA ARG A 52 21.03 -7.74 11.30
C ARG A 52 22.03 -6.99 12.18
N LEU A 53 22.36 -5.75 11.80
CA LEU A 53 23.39 -4.96 12.48
C LEU A 53 22.86 -4.23 13.72
N VAL A 54 21.58 -3.83 13.69
CA VAL A 54 20.98 -2.99 14.73
C VAL A 54 19.59 -3.52 15.09
N PRO A 55 19.33 -3.85 16.37
CA PRO A 55 18.05 -4.46 16.77
C PRO A 55 16.86 -3.49 16.67
N ARG A 56 17.10 -2.17 16.72
CA ARG A 56 16.07 -1.13 16.69
C ARG A 56 16.08 -0.41 15.34
N VAL A 57 15.18 -0.80 14.45
CA VAL A 57 15.02 -0.18 13.12
C VAL A 57 13.61 0.40 13.02
N PHE A 58 13.53 1.66 12.58
CA PHE A 58 12.25 2.34 12.34
C PHE A 58 12.19 2.88 10.91
N PRO A 59 11.05 2.71 10.21
CA PRO A 59 9.92 1.84 10.59
C PRO A 59 10.30 0.35 10.48
N ASN A 60 9.50 -0.52 11.11
CA ASN A 60 9.62 -1.97 10.93
C ASN A 60 8.95 -2.35 9.59
N TYR A 61 9.73 -2.96 8.70
CA TYR A 61 9.29 -3.44 7.38
C TYR A 61 9.36 -4.98 7.25
N ASP A 62 9.32 -5.72 8.36
CA ASP A 62 9.46 -7.18 8.40
C ASP A 62 8.40 -7.87 7.50
N LEU A 63 7.17 -7.34 7.48
CA LEU A 63 6.09 -7.87 6.64
C LEU A 63 6.06 -7.29 5.23
N ARG A 64 6.56 -6.06 5.05
CA ARG A 64 6.46 -5.32 3.78
C ARG A 64 7.03 -6.15 2.63
N PHE A 65 8.31 -6.49 2.66
CA PHE A 65 8.99 -7.09 1.50
C PHE A 65 8.50 -8.49 1.11
N GLY A 66 7.76 -9.16 1.99
CA GLY A 66 7.07 -10.42 1.66
C GLY A 66 5.70 -10.19 1.02
N LEU A 67 5.03 -9.10 1.41
CA LEU A 67 3.63 -8.81 1.12
C LEU A 67 3.48 -7.38 0.54
N GLU A 68 4.29 -7.04 -0.46
CA GLU A 68 4.19 -5.73 -1.14
C GLU A 68 3.01 -5.68 -2.10
N GLY A 69 2.47 -4.47 -2.27
CA GLY A 69 1.39 -4.18 -3.21
C GLY A 69 0.00 -4.43 -2.63
N LYS A 70 -1.03 -4.10 -3.40
CA LYS A 70 -2.43 -4.15 -2.93
C LYS A 70 -2.90 -5.56 -2.57
N VAL A 71 -2.35 -6.58 -3.22
CA VAL A 71 -2.61 -7.99 -2.86
C VAL A 71 -2.07 -8.28 -1.47
N GLY A 72 -0.82 -7.89 -1.21
CA GLY A 72 -0.21 -8.05 0.11
C GLY A 72 -0.92 -7.27 1.20
N ASP A 73 -1.32 -6.02 0.92
CA ASP A 73 -2.12 -5.21 1.84
C ASP A 73 -3.46 -5.88 2.18
N ALA A 74 -4.17 -6.43 1.20
CA ALA A 74 -5.43 -7.14 1.42
C ALA A 74 -5.24 -8.39 2.29
N LEU A 75 -4.19 -9.18 2.03
CA LEU A 75 -3.85 -10.35 2.84
C LEU A 75 -3.48 -9.97 4.28
N LEU A 76 -2.79 -8.85 4.48
CA LEU A 76 -2.46 -8.34 5.82
C LEU A 76 -3.69 -7.87 6.57
N PHE A 77 -4.64 -7.20 5.91
CA PHE A 77 -5.89 -6.78 6.54
C PHE A 77 -6.73 -7.97 6.99
N GLU A 78 -6.81 -9.02 6.16
CA GLU A 78 -7.47 -10.27 6.54
C GLU A 78 -6.74 -10.95 7.72
N TYR A 79 -5.41 -11.11 7.63
CA TYR A 79 -4.61 -11.75 8.68
C TYR A 79 -4.75 -11.07 10.04
N PHE A 80 -4.76 -9.74 10.07
CA PHE A 80 -4.92 -8.95 11.29
C PHE A 80 -6.37 -8.64 11.65
N GLN A 81 -7.34 -9.12 10.86
CA GLN A 81 -8.78 -8.86 11.04
C GLN A 81 -9.09 -7.35 11.14
N VAL A 82 -8.35 -6.55 10.39
CA VAL A 82 -8.59 -5.10 10.31
C VAL A 82 -9.88 -4.88 9.52
N PRO A 83 -10.85 -4.08 10.00
CA PRO A 83 -12.04 -3.76 9.23
C PRO A 83 -11.66 -3.13 7.88
N HIS A 84 -12.12 -3.76 6.79
CA HIS A 84 -11.86 -3.33 5.43
C HIS A 84 -13.04 -3.74 4.53
N PRO A 85 -13.24 -3.07 3.37
CA PRO A 85 -14.26 -3.51 2.43
C PRO A 85 -13.98 -4.93 1.97
N ARG A 86 -15.03 -5.71 1.72
CA ARG A 86 -14.91 -7.08 1.22
C ARG A 86 -13.99 -7.12 0.00
N THR A 87 -12.96 -7.95 0.06
CA THR A 87 -11.88 -7.98 -0.93
C THR A 87 -11.52 -9.42 -1.29
N LEU A 88 -11.44 -9.71 -2.59
CA LEU A 88 -10.89 -10.93 -3.16
C LEU A 88 -9.53 -10.60 -3.79
N ALA A 89 -8.49 -11.36 -3.43
CA ALA A 89 -7.13 -11.14 -3.91
C ALA A 89 -6.67 -12.28 -4.82
N PHE A 90 -6.04 -11.93 -5.94
CA PHE A 90 -5.61 -12.88 -6.96
C PHE A 90 -4.15 -12.63 -7.34
N GLY A 91 -3.40 -13.73 -7.52
CA GLY A 91 -2.00 -13.66 -7.96
C GLY A 91 -1.87 -13.31 -9.44
N ASP A 92 -2.87 -13.70 -10.24
CA ASP A 92 -2.96 -13.42 -11.67
C ASP A 92 -4.38 -13.68 -12.21
N ARG A 93 -4.61 -13.36 -13.48
CA ARG A 93 -5.90 -13.59 -14.16
C ARG A 93 -6.27 -15.08 -14.26
N LYS A 94 -5.29 -15.97 -14.40
CA LYS A 94 -5.55 -17.41 -14.51
C LYS A 94 -6.11 -17.96 -13.19
N SER A 95 -5.57 -17.50 -12.06
CA SER A 95 -6.03 -17.87 -10.72
C SER A 95 -7.46 -17.40 -10.47
N PHE A 96 -7.81 -16.20 -10.96
CA PHE A 96 -9.18 -15.69 -10.93
C PHE A 96 -10.13 -16.59 -11.73
N HIS A 97 -9.84 -16.87 -13.00
CA HIS A 97 -10.68 -17.73 -13.85
C HIS A 97 -10.80 -19.16 -13.35
N THR A 98 -9.77 -19.66 -12.68
CA THR A 98 -9.80 -21.00 -12.07
C THR A 98 -10.70 -21.03 -10.84
N ALA A 99 -10.64 -19.99 -9.99
CA ALA A 99 -11.45 -19.88 -8.79
C ALA A 99 -12.92 -19.53 -9.08
N PHE A 100 -13.15 -18.76 -10.16
CA PHE A 100 -14.45 -18.23 -10.53
C PHE A 100 -14.75 -18.51 -12.02
N PRO A 101 -15.01 -19.78 -12.38
CA PRO A 101 -15.38 -20.13 -13.76
C PRO A 101 -16.75 -19.55 -14.16
N ASP A 102 -17.60 -19.26 -13.18
CA ASP A 102 -18.85 -18.51 -13.37
C ASP A 102 -18.63 -17.02 -13.05
N PRO A 103 -18.72 -16.11 -14.03
CA PRO A 103 -18.48 -14.68 -13.85
C PRO A 103 -19.56 -13.99 -12.98
N ALA A 104 -20.67 -14.65 -12.66
CA ALA A 104 -21.69 -14.11 -11.75
C ALA A 104 -21.31 -14.25 -10.27
N LEU A 105 -20.36 -15.12 -9.92
CA LEU A 105 -19.99 -15.40 -8.53
C LEU A 105 -19.22 -14.25 -7.84
N PRO A 106 -18.19 -13.63 -8.43
CA PRO A 106 -17.47 -12.54 -7.79
C PRO A 106 -18.37 -11.37 -7.32
N PRO A 107 -19.28 -10.80 -8.15
CA PRO A 107 -20.16 -9.75 -7.68
C PRO A 107 -21.12 -10.24 -6.58
N ALA A 108 -21.62 -11.47 -6.63
CA ALA A 108 -22.48 -12.01 -5.58
C ALA A 108 -21.79 -12.05 -4.19
N LEU A 109 -20.47 -12.31 -4.15
CA LEU A 109 -19.68 -12.27 -2.92
C LEU A 109 -19.37 -10.84 -2.43
N LEU A 110 -19.33 -9.87 -3.36
CA LEU A 110 -18.86 -8.49 -3.15
C LEU A 110 -19.98 -7.43 -3.18
N SER A 111 -21.20 -7.77 -2.76
CA SER A 111 -22.36 -6.85 -2.70
C SER A 111 -23.00 -6.47 -4.04
N GLY A 112 -22.63 -7.12 -5.14
CA GLY A 112 -23.07 -6.78 -6.49
C GLY A 112 -22.20 -5.71 -7.14
N TYR A 113 -22.63 -5.23 -8.31
CA TYR A 113 -21.99 -4.11 -8.98
C TYR A 113 -22.45 -2.76 -8.40
N PRO A 114 -21.61 -1.70 -8.47
CA PRO A 114 -20.26 -1.69 -9.02
C PRO A 114 -19.21 -2.35 -8.11
N LEU A 115 -18.12 -2.81 -8.70
CA LEU A 115 -16.92 -3.29 -8.01
C LEU A 115 -15.75 -2.34 -8.22
N VAL A 116 -14.67 -2.53 -7.46
CA VAL A 116 -13.38 -1.85 -7.67
C VAL A 116 -12.31 -2.87 -7.98
N LEU A 117 -11.75 -2.80 -9.18
CA LEU A 117 -10.56 -3.54 -9.59
C LEU A 117 -9.31 -2.71 -9.31
N LYS A 118 -8.31 -3.30 -8.65
CA LYS A 118 -7.02 -2.63 -8.42
C LYS A 118 -5.86 -3.56 -8.75
N GLY A 119 -5.00 -3.15 -9.69
CA GLY A 119 -3.74 -3.84 -9.97
C GLY A 119 -2.80 -3.83 -8.76
N ASN A 120 -1.98 -4.88 -8.61
CA ASN A 120 -1.12 -5.06 -7.43
C ASN A 120 -0.11 -3.91 -7.30
N GLU A 121 0.52 -3.52 -8.40
CA GLU A 121 1.38 -2.34 -8.49
C GLU A 121 0.62 -1.13 -9.01
N GLY A 122 1.01 0.08 -8.57
CA GLY A 122 0.37 1.33 -8.95
C GLY A 122 0.06 2.22 -7.75
N GLY A 123 0.53 3.47 -7.80
CA GLY A 123 0.28 4.52 -6.81
C GLY A 123 -0.58 5.65 -7.39
N GLU A 124 -1.07 6.55 -6.53
CA GLU A 124 -1.82 7.76 -6.94
C GLU A 124 -3.08 7.51 -7.81
N GLY A 125 -3.65 6.31 -7.76
CA GLY A 125 -4.87 5.95 -8.51
C GLY A 125 -4.62 5.44 -9.93
N SER A 126 -3.37 5.08 -10.28
CA SER A 126 -3.13 4.26 -11.47
C SER A 126 -3.61 2.81 -11.23
N LEU A 127 -4.12 2.17 -12.29
CA LEU A 127 -4.64 0.80 -12.27
C LEU A 127 -5.74 0.56 -11.21
N VAL A 128 -6.58 1.57 -10.96
CA VAL A 128 -7.80 1.46 -10.14
C VAL A 128 -8.99 1.76 -11.03
N PHE A 129 -9.87 0.78 -11.20
CA PHE A 129 -11.01 0.85 -12.11
C PHE A 129 -12.31 0.57 -11.35
N ARG A 130 -13.33 1.35 -11.64
CA ARG A 130 -14.70 1.06 -11.23
C ARG A 130 -15.30 0.16 -12.29
N ILE A 131 -15.85 -0.98 -11.87
CA ILE A 131 -16.33 -2.04 -12.74
C ILE A 131 -17.84 -2.11 -12.62
N GLU A 132 -18.55 -1.97 -13.73
CA GLU A 132 -20.02 -1.92 -13.77
C GLU A 132 -20.67 -3.24 -14.21
N SER A 133 -19.90 -4.16 -14.79
CA SER A 133 -20.40 -5.44 -15.28
C SER A 133 -19.30 -6.49 -15.45
N ALA A 134 -19.68 -7.75 -15.69
CA ALA A 134 -18.73 -8.83 -15.94
C ALA A 134 -17.91 -8.60 -17.23
N ARG A 135 -18.51 -8.03 -18.26
CA ARG A 135 -17.79 -7.67 -19.49
C ARG A 135 -16.77 -6.58 -19.23
N ASP A 136 -17.17 -5.55 -18.49
CA ASP A 136 -16.30 -4.45 -18.10
C ASP A 136 -15.12 -4.91 -17.23
N LEU A 137 -15.35 -5.93 -16.39
CA LEU A 137 -14.28 -6.61 -15.66
C LEU A 137 -13.24 -7.23 -16.60
N GLU A 138 -13.69 -8.07 -17.55
CA GLU A 138 -12.78 -8.72 -18.50
C GLU A 138 -11.98 -7.71 -19.33
N ASP A 139 -12.66 -6.66 -19.85
CA ASP A 139 -12.02 -5.60 -20.63
C ASP A 139 -10.91 -4.88 -19.84
N HIS A 140 -11.07 -4.75 -18.52
CA HIS A 140 -10.07 -4.15 -17.64
C HIS A 140 -8.99 -5.13 -17.16
N LEU A 141 -9.32 -6.41 -17.00
CA LEU A 141 -8.31 -7.44 -16.71
C LEU A 141 -7.30 -7.56 -17.85
N ASP A 142 -7.73 -7.39 -19.10
CA ASP A 142 -6.82 -7.34 -20.27
C ASP A 142 -5.82 -6.17 -20.19
N ARG A 143 -6.17 -5.11 -19.48
CA ARG A 143 -5.32 -3.92 -19.28
C ARG A 143 -4.36 -4.06 -18.11
N LEU A 144 -4.51 -5.09 -17.28
CA LEU A 144 -3.55 -5.39 -16.21
C LEU A 144 -2.30 -6.04 -16.82
N GLY A 145 -1.44 -5.20 -17.40
CA GLY A 145 -0.11 -5.59 -17.86
C GLY A 145 0.87 -5.63 -16.69
N GLY A 146 1.59 -6.74 -16.55
CA GLY A 146 2.68 -6.89 -15.58
C GLY A 146 3.91 -7.50 -16.24
N SER A 147 5.09 -6.93 -15.98
CA SER A 147 6.37 -7.47 -16.46
C SER A 147 6.83 -8.72 -15.71
N SER A 148 6.28 -8.95 -14.51
CA SER A 148 6.54 -10.10 -13.67
C SER A 148 5.24 -10.69 -13.11
N VAL A 149 5.30 -11.94 -12.61
CA VAL A 149 4.15 -12.60 -11.95
C VAL A 149 3.63 -11.80 -10.75
N ARG A 150 4.51 -11.09 -10.02
CA ARG A 150 4.09 -10.23 -8.90
C ARG A 150 3.27 -9.03 -9.37
N ASP A 151 3.60 -8.50 -10.54
CA ASP A 151 2.97 -7.32 -11.13
C ASP A 151 1.60 -7.66 -11.75
N GLN A 152 1.35 -8.94 -12.03
CA GLN A 152 0.12 -9.46 -12.61
C GLN A 152 -1.03 -9.64 -11.60
N GLY A 153 -0.72 -9.56 -10.30
CA GLY A 153 -1.72 -9.68 -9.26
C GLY A 153 -2.72 -8.52 -9.25
N PHE A 154 -3.87 -8.75 -8.64
CA PHE A 154 -4.88 -7.72 -8.44
C PHE A 154 -5.84 -8.07 -7.31
N VAL A 155 -6.62 -7.07 -6.90
CA VAL A 155 -7.73 -7.24 -5.97
C VAL A 155 -9.04 -6.79 -6.63
N LEU A 156 -10.10 -7.55 -6.37
CA LEU A 156 -11.48 -7.12 -6.56
C LEU A 156 -12.07 -6.78 -5.20
N GLN A 157 -12.66 -5.61 -5.08
CA GLN A 157 -13.18 -5.10 -3.83
C GLN A 157 -14.60 -4.58 -4.04
N GLU A 158 -15.46 -4.73 -3.02
CA GLU A 158 -16.79 -4.10 -3.05
C GLU A 158 -16.65 -2.57 -3.17
N PHE A 159 -17.54 -1.94 -3.93
CA PHE A 159 -17.57 -0.48 -4.00
C PHE A 159 -18.28 0.09 -2.78
N ILE A 160 -17.63 1.06 -2.12
CA ILE A 160 -18.22 1.82 -1.02
C ILE A 160 -18.55 3.22 -1.52
N ASP A 161 -19.84 3.56 -1.54
CA ASP A 161 -20.24 4.95 -1.75
C ASP A 161 -19.97 5.75 -0.47
N HIS A 162 -18.96 6.60 -0.55
CA HIS A 162 -18.51 7.44 0.55
C HIS A 162 -18.77 8.94 0.27
N GLY A 163 -19.64 9.28 -0.70
CA GLY A 163 -20.06 10.65 -0.99
C GLY A 163 -18.90 11.58 -1.37
N GLY A 164 -17.87 11.04 -2.03
CA GLY A 164 -16.68 11.80 -2.42
C GLY A 164 -15.74 12.15 -1.26
N ARG A 165 -15.87 11.51 -0.09
CA ARG A 165 -15.04 11.76 1.08
C ARG A 165 -14.39 10.49 1.60
N ASP A 166 -13.10 10.54 1.92
CA ASP A 166 -12.44 9.45 2.62
C ASP A 166 -11.62 10.00 3.80
N LEU A 167 -11.63 9.28 4.92
CA LEU A 167 -10.88 9.65 6.12
C LEU A 167 -9.48 9.05 6.02
N ARG A 168 -8.46 9.85 6.24
CA ARG A 168 -7.11 9.34 6.47
C ARG A 168 -6.71 9.53 7.91
N VAL A 169 -6.25 8.43 8.50
CA VAL A 169 -5.67 8.39 9.83
C VAL A 169 -4.19 8.05 9.70
N VAL A 170 -3.34 8.83 10.35
CA VAL A 170 -1.89 8.61 10.46
C VAL A 170 -1.58 8.36 11.93
N ILE A 171 -1.01 7.20 12.22
CA ILE A 171 -0.56 6.83 13.56
C ILE A 171 0.95 6.96 13.59
N LEU A 172 1.47 7.78 14.50
CA LEU A 172 2.90 7.95 14.74
C LEU A 172 3.17 7.75 16.23
N TYR A 173 3.67 6.57 16.58
CA TYR A 173 3.89 6.17 17.97
C TYR A 173 2.59 6.26 18.80
N ASP A 174 2.50 7.21 19.73
CA ASP A 174 1.34 7.48 20.58
C ASP A 174 0.44 8.60 20.05
N GLN A 175 0.76 9.16 18.89
CA GLN A 175 0.02 10.26 18.27
C GLN A 175 -0.88 9.77 17.13
N LEU A 176 -2.08 10.32 17.07
CA LEU A 176 -3.06 10.08 16.01
C LEU A 176 -3.40 11.39 15.31
N PHE A 177 -3.26 11.41 13.99
CA PHE A 177 -3.66 12.53 13.14
C PHE A 177 -4.74 12.05 12.18
N ALA A 178 -5.88 12.73 12.14
CA ALA A 178 -6.99 12.38 11.26
C ALA A 178 -7.41 13.59 10.41
N TYR A 179 -7.64 13.35 9.12
CA TYR A 179 -8.14 14.38 8.22
C TYR A 179 -8.99 13.78 7.10
N TRP A 180 -10.00 14.54 6.69
CA TRP A 180 -10.80 14.19 5.51
C TRP A 180 -10.08 14.57 4.24
N ARG A 181 -10.13 13.68 3.25
CA ARG A 181 -9.90 13.99 1.85
C ARG A 181 -11.23 14.09 1.17
N VAL A 182 -11.47 15.22 0.54
CA VAL A 182 -12.70 15.49 -0.19
C VAL A 182 -12.36 15.68 -1.65
N GLN A 183 -13.01 14.93 -2.52
CA GLN A 183 -13.00 15.13 -3.96
C GLN A 183 -13.94 16.30 -4.28
N PRO A 184 -13.43 17.47 -4.72
CA PRO A 184 -14.28 18.62 -5.03
C PRO A 184 -15.18 18.40 -6.25
N ASP A 185 -14.83 17.47 -7.14
CA ASP A 185 -15.60 17.16 -8.35
C ASP A 185 -16.51 15.94 -8.15
N PRO A 186 -17.84 16.13 -8.03
CA PRO A 186 -18.78 15.03 -7.80
C PRO A 186 -18.87 14.06 -8.99
N SER A 187 -18.36 14.41 -10.18
CA SER A 187 -18.30 13.50 -11.33
C SER A 187 -17.20 12.46 -11.23
N ARG A 188 -16.24 12.62 -10.31
CA ARG A 188 -15.14 11.67 -10.08
C ARG A 188 -15.51 10.69 -8.96
N SER A 189 -15.90 9.48 -9.34
CA SER A 189 -16.28 8.39 -8.43
C SER A 189 -15.10 7.55 -7.91
N GLY A 190 -13.86 7.90 -8.28
CA GLY A 190 -12.64 7.23 -7.83
C GLY A 190 -12.12 7.76 -6.48
N PRO A 191 -11.20 7.05 -5.82
CA PRO A 191 -10.60 7.51 -4.58
C PRO A 191 -9.99 8.90 -4.77
N THR A 192 -10.22 9.82 -3.81
CA THR A 192 -9.71 11.19 -3.88
C THR A 192 -8.21 11.15 -4.19
N LYS A 193 -7.75 11.77 -5.28
CA LYS A 193 -6.30 11.80 -5.54
C LYS A 193 -5.65 12.76 -4.55
N GLY A 194 -4.53 12.36 -3.95
CA GLY A 194 -3.88 13.14 -2.88
C GLY A 194 -3.45 14.56 -3.26
N ARG A 195 -3.35 14.87 -4.56
CA ARG A 195 -3.00 16.20 -5.08
C ARG A 195 -4.21 17.15 -5.21
N GLU A 196 -5.44 16.64 -5.19
CA GLU A 196 -6.67 17.42 -5.40
C GLU A 196 -7.55 17.52 -4.14
N ALA A 197 -7.13 16.88 -3.05
CA ALA A 197 -7.89 16.85 -1.81
C ALA A 197 -7.76 18.19 -1.05
N ARG A 198 -8.90 18.76 -0.64
CA ARG A 198 -8.91 19.71 0.48
C ARG A 198 -8.78 18.93 1.79
N TRP A 199 -7.84 19.34 2.63
CA TRP A 199 -7.63 18.77 3.96
C TRP A 199 -8.49 19.52 4.96
N ILE A 200 -9.41 18.82 5.63
CA ILE A 200 -10.13 19.35 6.79
C ILE A 200 -9.61 18.58 8.00
N THR A 201 -8.77 19.24 8.80
CA THR A 201 -8.35 18.74 10.11
C THR A 201 -9.38 19.15 11.15
N ARG A 202 -9.87 18.19 11.92
CA ARG A 202 -10.44 18.45 13.24
C ARG A 202 -9.52 17.76 14.23
N GLU A 203 -8.98 18.48 15.20
CA GLU A 203 -8.32 17.83 16.34
C GLU A 203 -9.37 16.94 17.00
N ILE A 204 -9.10 15.63 17.02
CA ILE A 204 -9.88 14.71 17.85
C ILE A 204 -9.29 14.87 19.24
N GLN A 205 -9.88 15.76 20.05
CA GLN A 205 -9.59 15.80 21.48
C GLN A 205 -10.15 14.51 22.09
N GLY A 206 -9.23 13.65 22.55
CA GLY A 206 -9.53 12.48 23.37
C GLY A 206 -9.67 12.83 24.82
#